data_AF-A0A067NYG3-F1
#
_entry.id   AF-A0A067NYG3-F1
#
_cell.length_a   1.000
_cell.length_b   1.000
_cell.length_c   1.000
_cell.angle_alpha   90.00
_cell.angle_beta   90.00
_cell.angle_gamma   90.00
#
_symmetry.space_group_name_H-M   'P 1'
#
loop_
_entity.id
_entity.type
_entity.pdbx_description
1 polymer ?
#
loop_
_entity_poly.entity_id
_entity_poly.type
_entity_poly.pdbx_seq_one_letter_code
_entity_poly.pdbx_strand_id
1 'polypeptide(L)'
;HYFYNFVDPNQVSLYGRPPNTANEALWQQAVRENPDPSCHVPVLAVGFDDLRQRVEAQAQKASEQQEQLKKLKTGLSNLTQRHSLSNSSRLLRAASSQTQIMHRLLTLIQHLHLLIPSLRSSAIRPEEEELRGKLEEIEEELKRGRGKGKINELWALVGAINAAKERATGGGSNSSGEWVVVDEEGLSQIAGVLSEQQAGLIHLTKILQKAIKDLNVIMGRGSSAADEVYEVDRDELWSSTSTLRASALR
;
A
#
# COMPACT_ATOMS: atom_id res chain seq x y z
N HIS A 1 -27.91 17.95 36.86
CA HIS A 1 -26.51 17.70 36.42
C HIS A 1 -26.34 18.34 35.06
N TYR A 2 -25.18 18.93 34.76
CA TYR A 2 -24.93 19.52 33.44
C TYR A 2 -24.26 18.51 32.52
N PHE A 3 -24.69 18.47 31.28
CA PHE A 3 -24.07 17.68 30.23
C PHE A 3 -23.71 18.59 29.06
N TYR A 4 -22.71 18.21 28.30
CA TYR A 4 -22.22 18.99 27.18
C TYR A 4 -22.73 18.36 25.89
N ASN A 5 -23.47 19.13 25.08
CA ASN A 5 -23.91 18.68 23.77
C ASN A 5 -23.00 19.24 22.68
N PHE A 6 -22.69 18.42 21.67
CA PHE A 6 -21.91 18.85 20.52
C PHE A 6 -22.77 19.70 19.58
N VAL A 7 -22.25 20.84 19.17
CA VAL A 7 -22.87 21.83 18.29
C VAL A 7 -21.82 22.30 17.29
N ASP A 8 -22.24 22.56 16.05
CA ASP A 8 -21.35 23.13 15.05
C ASP A 8 -20.75 24.46 15.53
N PRO A 9 -19.44 24.72 15.34
CA PRO A 9 -18.77 25.91 15.86
C PRO A 9 -19.43 27.24 15.48
N ASN A 10 -20.06 27.30 14.30
CA ASN A 10 -20.73 28.50 13.80
C ASN A 10 -22.07 28.79 14.51
N GLN A 11 -22.63 27.79 15.19
CA GLN A 11 -23.95 27.87 15.82
C GLN A 11 -23.85 28.01 17.34
N VAL A 12 -22.68 27.85 17.94
CA VAL A 12 -22.48 27.91 19.40
C VAL A 12 -22.99 29.23 19.98
N SER A 13 -22.76 30.36 19.30
CA SER A 13 -23.23 31.69 19.73
C SER A 13 -24.76 31.85 19.80
N LEU A 14 -25.52 30.95 19.16
CA LEU A 14 -27.00 30.96 19.20
C LEU A 14 -27.54 30.33 20.49
N TYR A 15 -26.73 29.54 21.19
CA TYR A 15 -27.16 28.84 22.40
C TYR A 15 -26.75 29.64 23.64
N GLY A 16 -27.76 30.21 24.28
CA GLY A 16 -27.61 30.95 25.52
C GLY A 16 -28.09 30.16 26.74
N ARG A 17 -28.13 30.85 27.88
CA ARG A 17 -28.63 30.33 29.14
C ARG A 17 -30.08 29.84 28.99
N PRO A 18 -30.38 28.58 29.36
CA PRO A 18 -31.76 28.09 29.38
C PRO A 18 -32.55 28.71 30.56
N PRO A 19 -33.83 29.07 30.36
CA PRO A 19 -34.65 29.78 31.35
C PRO A 19 -34.91 28.97 32.64
N ASN A 20 -34.70 27.65 32.61
CA ASN A 20 -34.97 26.74 33.72
C ASN A 20 -33.82 26.64 34.76
N THR A 21 -32.82 27.52 34.70
CA THR A 21 -31.65 27.50 35.59
C THR A 21 -31.87 28.39 36.82
N ALA A 22 -32.25 27.77 37.94
CA ALA A 22 -32.48 28.47 39.22
C ALA A 22 -31.19 28.97 39.90
N ASN A 23 -30.04 28.32 39.66
CA ASN A 23 -28.76 28.65 40.30
C ASN A 23 -27.71 29.13 39.30
N GLU A 24 -27.42 30.44 39.33
CA GLU A 24 -26.42 31.10 38.47
C GLU A 24 -25.00 30.54 38.67
N ALA A 25 -24.62 30.28 39.92
CA ALA A 25 -23.28 29.80 40.26
C ALA A 25 -22.97 28.45 39.59
N LEU A 26 -23.95 27.55 39.52
CA LEU A 26 -23.78 26.24 38.91
C LEU A 26 -23.71 26.30 37.38
N TRP A 27 -24.39 27.27 36.76
CA TRP A 27 -24.29 27.52 35.32
C TRP A 27 -22.89 28.04 34.95
N GLN A 28 -22.39 29.04 35.69
CA GLN A 28 -21.05 29.58 35.47
C GLN A 28 -19.96 28.53 35.72
N GLN A 29 -20.16 27.64 36.68
CA GLN A 29 -19.30 26.49 36.90
C GLN A 29 -19.29 25.55 35.70
N ALA A 30 -20.46 25.18 35.16
CA ALA A 30 -20.55 24.33 33.98
C ALA A 30 -19.93 24.96 32.72
N VAL A 31 -20.05 26.28 32.54
CA VAL A 31 -19.38 26.98 31.43
C VAL A 31 -17.86 26.93 31.60
N ARG A 32 -17.35 27.08 32.83
CA ARG A 32 -15.92 27.02 33.14
C ARG A 32 -15.32 25.62 32.99
N GLU A 33 -16.08 24.60 33.36
CA GLU A 33 -15.69 23.19 33.31
C GLU A 33 -15.98 22.53 31.95
N ASN A 34 -16.31 23.32 30.92
CA ASN A 34 -16.60 22.82 29.58
C ASN A 34 -15.32 22.30 28.90
N PRO A 35 -15.30 21.04 28.42
CA PRO A 35 -14.11 20.45 27.78
C PRO A 35 -13.69 21.12 26.46
N ASP A 36 -14.63 21.66 25.67
CA ASP A 36 -14.30 22.46 24.49
C ASP A 36 -15.37 23.55 24.25
N PRO A 37 -15.09 24.82 24.60
CA PRO A 37 -16.05 25.91 24.45
C PRO A 37 -16.37 26.25 22.98
N SER A 38 -15.60 25.75 22.02
CA SER A 38 -15.79 26.03 20.59
C SER A 38 -16.86 25.14 19.95
N CYS A 39 -17.16 23.98 20.52
CA CYS A 39 -18.12 23.03 19.94
C CYS A 39 -19.04 22.34 20.95
N HIS A 40 -18.86 22.60 22.25
CA HIS A 40 -19.72 22.02 23.28
C HIS A 40 -20.49 23.10 24.02
N VAL A 41 -21.78 22.84 24.25
CA VAL A 41 -22.68 23.75 24.99
C VAL A 41 -23.24 23.03 26.23
N PRO A 42 -23.19 23.64 27.43
CA PRO A 42 -23.77 23.06 28.62
C PRO A 42 -25.30 23.06 28.55
N VAL A 43 -25.89 21.90 28.82
CA VAL A 43 -27.33 21.67 28.88
C VAL A 43 -27.67 21.07 30.23
N LEU A 44 -28.64 21.67 30.91
CA LEU A 44 -29.14 21.16 32.19
C LEU A 44 -30.04 19.94 31.95
N ALA A 45 -29.79 18.86 32.69
CA ALA A 45 -30.74 17.74 32.81
C ALA A 45 -31.36 17.76 34.22
N VAL A 46 -32.70 17.74 34.25
CA VAL A 46 -33.53 17.78 35.46
C VAL A 46 -34.33 16.47 35.57
N GLY A 47 -34.02 15.66 36.58
CA GLY A 47 -34.73 14.42 36.85
C GLY A 47 -34.37 13.24 35.94
N PHE A 48 -35.12 12.15 36.06
CA PHE A 48 -34.87 10.89 35.33
C PHE A 48 -35.44 10.90 33.91
N ASP A 49 -36.46 11.71 33.63
CA ASP A 49 -37.04 11.79 32.28
C ASP A 49 -36.05 12.38 31.26
N ASP A 50 -35.32 13.44 31.63
CA ASP A 50 -34.27 14.03 30.78
C ASP A 50 -33.10 13.05 30.56
N LEU A 51 -32.78 12.22 31.56
CA LEU A 51 -31.77 11.17 31.41
C LEU A 51 -32.24 10.07 30.45
N ARG A 52 -33.51 9.65 30.55
CA ARG A 52 -34.08 8.68 29.60
C ARG A 52 -34.05 9.21 28.17
N GLN A 53 -34.46 10.46 27.95
CA GLN A 53 -34.41 11.09 26.62
C GLN A 53 -32.99 11.12 26.05
N ARG A 54 -31.98 11.37 26.89
CA ARG A 54 -30.57 11.33 26.46
C ARG A 54 -30.10 9.93 26.10
N VAL A 55 -30.47 8.92 26.88
CA VAL A 55 -30.14 7.52 26.57
C VAL A 55 -30.77 7.10 25.24
N GLU A 56 -32.03 7.48 25.00
CA GLU A 56 -32.71 7.23 23.73
C GLU A 56 -32.03 7.95 22.55
N ALA A 57 -31.67 9.23 22.72
CA ALA A 57 -30.94 9.98 21.70
C ALA A 57 -29.54 9.39 21.41
N GLN A 58 -28.83 8.93 22.44
CA GLN A 58 -27.54 8.24 22.29
C GLN A 58 -27.70 6.91 21.56
N ALA A 59 -28.73 6.13 21.88
CA ALA A 59 -29.02 4.87 21.19
C ALA A 59 -29.33 5.11 19.70
N GLN A 60 -30.11 6.16 19.39
CA GLN A 60 -30.40 6.56 18.01
C GLN A 60 -29.11 6.97 17.27
N LYS A 61 -28.26 7.80 17.88
CA LYS A 61 -26.98 8.22 17.29
C LYS A 61 -26.01 7.06 17.10
N ALA A 62 -25.94 6.13 18.04
CA ALA A 62 -25.14 4.93 17.90
C ALA A 62 -25.62 4.07 16.71
N SER A 63 -26.94 3.96 16.51
CA SER A 63 -27.51 3.26 15.34
C SER A 63 -27.14 3.96 14.02
N GLU A 64 -27.26 5.29 13.95
CA GLU A 64 -26.86 6.07 12.76
C GLU A 64 -25.37 5.90 12.42
N GLN A 65 -24.50 5.97 13.44
CA GLN A 65 -23.06 5.74 13.27
C GLN A 65 -22.76 4.31 12.82
N GLN A 66 -23.45 3.31 13.37
CA GLN A 66 -23.29 1.93 12.97
C GLN A 66 -23.69 1.70 11.50
N GLU A 67 -24.73 2.38 11.01
CA GLU A 67 -25.10 2.35 9.60
C GLU A 67 -24.06 3.02 8.70
N GLN A 68 -23.50 4.16 9.12
CA GLN A 68 -22.40 4.82 8.42
C GLN A 68 -21.17 3.91 8.32
N LEU A 69 -20.78 3.26 9.43
CA LEU A 69 -19.68 2.29 9.45
C LEU A 69 -19.93 1.10 8.52
N LYS A 70 -21.17 0.59 8.47
CA LYS A 70 -21.56 -0.44 7.51
C LYS A 70 -21.37 0.03 6.06
N LYS A 71 -21.78 1.26 5.73
CA LYS A 71 -21.58 1.86 4.39
C LYS A 71 -20.10 2.01 4.04
N LEU A 72 -19.27 2.45 4.99
CA LEU A 72 -17.82 2.54 4.79
C LEU A 72 -17.21 1.16 4.56
N LYS A 73 -17.62 0.16 5.35
CA LYS A 73 -17.15 -1.23 5.22
C LYS A 73 -17.51 -1.81 3.85
N THR A 74 -18.74 -1.62 3.38
CA THR A 74 -19.15 -2.09 2.04
C THR A 74 -18.39 -1.34 0.94
N GLY A 75 -18.19 -0.02 1.08
CA GLY A 75 -17.35 0.77 0.18
C GLY A 75 -15.92 0.24 0.08
N LEU A 76 -15.28 -0.05 1.22
CA LEU A 76 -13.94 -0.61 1.27
C LEU A 76 -13.86 -2.03 0.67
N SER A 77 -14.86 -2.87 0.96
CA SER A 77 -14.96 -4.21 0.36
C SER A 77 -15.07 -4.13 -1.16
N ASN A 78 -15.92 -3.25 -1.68
CA ASN A 78 -16.09 -3.04 -3.12
C ASN A 78 -14.81 -2.52 -3.78
N LEU A 79 -14.09 -1.60 -3.13
CA LEU A 79 -12.81 -1.10 -3.62
C LEU A 79 -11.76 -2.22 -3.68
N THR A 80 -11.67 -3.02 -2.61
CA THR A 80 -10.73 -4.14 -2.51
C THR A 80 -11.03 -5.20 -3.57
N GLN A 81 -12.31 -5.54 -3.76
CA GLN A 81 -12.75 -6.47 -4.79
C GLN A 81 -12.45 -5.96 -6.21
N ARG A 82 -12.66 -4.67 -6.48
CA ARG A 82 -12.30 -4.07 -7.78
C ARG A 82 -10.79 -4.13 -8.02
N HIS A 83 -10.00 -3.86 -6.98
CA HIS A 83 -8.56 -3.94 -7.07
C HIS A 83 -8.09 -5.36 -7.41
N SER A 84 -8.56 -6.37 -6.66
CA SER A 84 -8.13 -7.76 -6.83
C SER A 84 -8.61 -8.37 -8.15
N LEU A 85 -9.86 -8.16 -8.54
CA LEU A 85 -10.43 -8.81 -9.73
C LEU A 85 -10.07 -8.09 -11.04
N SER A 86 -10.08 -6.75 -11.04
CA SER A 86 -9.96 -5.97 -12.27
C SER A 86 -8.62 -5.25 -12.40
N ASN A 87 -8.22 -4.45 -11.42
CA ASN A 87 -7.03 -3.61 -11.60
C ASN A 87 -5.76 -4.45 -11.70
N SER A 88 -5.60 -5.44 -10.82
CA SER A 88 -4.43 -6.32 -10.84
C SER A 88 -4.31 -7.10 -12.16
N SER A 89 -5.41 -7.64 -12.68
CA SER A 89 -5.41 -8.41 -13.92
C SER A 89 -5.17 -7.53 -15.15
N ARG A 90 -5.73 -6.33 -15.17
CA ARG A 90 -5.48 -5.33 -16.23
C ARG A 90 -4.05 -4.84 -16.24
N LEU A 91 -3.45 -4.64 -15.06
CA LEU A 91 -2.05 -4.25 -14.93
C LEU A 91 -1.12 -5.34 -15.49
N LEU A 92 -1.33 -6.60 -15.10
CA LEU A 92 -0.56 -7.72 -15.65
C LEU A 92 -0.70 -7.83 -17.17
N ARG A 93 -1.92 -7.66 -17.70
CA ARG A 93 -2.16 -7.66 -19.15
C ARG A 93 -1.46 -6.49 -19.85
N ALA A 94 -1.47 -5.30 -19.25
CA ALA A 94 -0.80 -4.13 -19.79
C ALA A 94 0.73 -4.34 -19.84
N ALA A 95 1.33 -4.86 -18.76
CA ALA A 95 2.76 -5.17 -18.71
C ALA A 95 3.16 -6.24 -19.76
N SER A 96 2.35 -7.28 -19.92
CA SER A 96 2.54 -8.30 -20.97
C SER A 96 2.46 -7.67 -22.38
N SER A 97 1.44 -6.83 -22.61
CA SER A 97 1.28 -6.13 -23.90
C SER A 97 2.42 -5.16 -24.18
N GLN A 98 2.92 -4.46 -23.16
CA GLN A 98 4.07 -3.55 -23.28
C GLN A 98 5.31 -4.33 -23.72
N THR A 99 5.58 -5.48 -23.10
CA THR A 99 6.70 -6.35 -23.47
C THR A 99 6.58 -6.82 -24.92
N GLN A 100 5.38 -7.21 -25.36
CA GLN A 100 5.13 -7.62 -26.75
C GLN A 100 5.32 -6.48 -27.74
N ILE A 101 4.82 -5.28 -27.43
CA ILE A 101 4.98 -4.09 -28.28
C ILE A 101 6.45 -3.71 -28.36
N MET A 102 7.17 -3.73 -27.24
CA MET A 102 8.61 -3.47 -27.19
C MET A 102 9.38 -4.45 -28.08
N HIS A 103 9.08 -5.74 -28.01
CA HIS A 103 9.70 -6.74 -28.89
C HIS A 103 9.40 -6.46 -30.39
N ARG A 104 8.14 -6.15 -30.73
CA ARG A 104 7.76 -5.81 -32.11
C ARG A 104 8.46 -4.55 -32.60
N LEU A 105 8.60 -3.56 -31.73
CA LEU A 105 9.32 -2.32 -32.00
C LEU A 105 10.81 -2.61 -32.24
N LEU A 106 11.46 -3.38 -31.37
CA LEU A 106 12.86 -3.79 -31.56
C LEU A 106 13.06 -4.56 -32.88
N THR A 107 12.12 -5.44 -33.22
CA THR A 107 12.13 -6.14 -34.52
C THR A 107 12.02 -5.16 -35.68
N LEU A 108 11.18 -4.13 -35.58
CA LEU A 108 11.08 -3.10 -36.61
C LEU A 108 12.38 -2.30 -36.72
N ILE A 109 12.95 -1.86 -35.59
CA ILE A 109 14.24 -1.15 -35.53
C ILE A 109 15.33 -1.98 -36.22
N GLN A 110 15.40 -3.28 -35.95
CA GLN A 110 16.35 -4.17 -36.61
C GLN A 110 16.23 -4.12 -38.14
N HIS A 111 15.02 -4.05 -38.68
CA HIS A 111 14.78 -4.01 -40.14
C HIS A 111 14.75 -2.58 -40.72
N LEU A 112 14.95 -1.55 -39.91
CA LEU A 112 14.81 -0.16 -40.32
C LEU A 112 15.87 0.22 -41.37
N HIS A 113 17.07 -0.38 -41.30
CA HIS A 113 18.10 -0.27 -42.34
C HIS A 113 17.65 -0.78 -43.72
N LEU A 114 16.60 -1.63 -43.80
CA LEU A 114 16.04 -2.10 -45.07
C LEU A 114 15.06 -1.08 -45.67
N LEU A 115 14.36 -0.35 -44.80
CA LEU A 115 13.27 0.55 -45.17
C LEU A 115 13.77 1.96 -45.50
N ILE A 116 14.84 2.42 -44.86
CA ILE A 116 15.40 3.76 -45.05
C ILE A 116 16.76 3.65 -45.76
N PRO A 117 16.84 4.02 -47.06
CA PRO A 117 18.08 3.93 -47.84
C PRO A 117 19.25 4.72 -47.26
N SER A 118 18.99 5.86 -46.59
CA SER A 118 20.03 6.70 -45.99
C SER A 118 20.75 6.03 -44.81
N LEU A 119 20.08 5.13 -44.08
CA LEU A 119 20.69 4.37 -43.00
C LEU A 119 21.51 3.18 -43.54
N ARG A 120 21.09 2.59 -44.66
CA ARG A 120 21.86 1.52 -45.34
C ARG A 120 23.21 2.01 -45.86
N SER A 121 23.27 3.23 -46.39
CA SER A 121 24.49 3.83 -46.93
C SER A 121 25.30 4.59 -45.88
N SER A 122 24.85 4.62 -44.63
CA SER A 122 25.62 5.24 -43.54
C SER A 122 26.76 4.30 -43.15
N ALA A 123 27.95 4.85 -42.99
CA ALA A 123 29.03 4.14 -42.31
C ALA A 123 28.61 3.87 -40.85
N ILE A 124 29.02 2.72 -40.32
CA ILE A 124 28.82 2.36 -38.91
C ILE A 124 29.43 3.47 -38.05
N ARG A 125 28.61 4.01 -37.15
CA ARG A 125 29.07 5.07 -36.23
C ARG A 125 29.90 4.47 -35.10
N PRO A 126 30.86 5.22 -34.53
CA PRO A 126 31.63 4.73 -33.37
C PRO A 126 30.74 4.36 -32.18
N GLU A 127 29.61 5.05 -31.99
CA GLU A 127 28.60 4.74 -30.97
C GLU A 127 27.92 3.38 -31.21
N GLU A 128 27.67 3.01 -32.47
CA GLU A 128 27.07 1.73 -32.84
C GLU A 128 28.05 0.58 -32.62
N GLU A 129 29.34 0.79 -32.90
CA GLU A 129 30.39 -0.20 -32.64
C GLU A 129 30.59 -0.42 -31.14
N GLU A 130 30.51 0.63 -30.32
CA GLU A 130 30.53 0.50 -28.85
C GLU A 130 29.33 -0.31 -28.34
N LEU A 131 28.13 -0.05 -28.87
CA LEU A 131 26.92 -0.80 -28.52
C LEU A 131 27.03 -2.26 -28.96
N ARG A 132 27.57 -2.51 -30.15
CA ARG A 132 27.85 -3.86 -30.64
C ARG A 132 28.80 -4.61 -29.71
N GLY A 133 29.91 -3.98 -29.30
CA GLY A 133 30.86 -4.59 -28.36
C GLY A 133 30.20 -5.01 -27.04
N LYS A 134 29.34 -4.15 -26.48
CA LYS A 134 28.57 -4.47 -25.26
C LYS A 134 27.61 -5.66 -25.47
N LEU A 135 26.96 -5.73 -26.64
CA LEU A 135 26.06 -6.85 -26.94
C LEU A 135 26.83 -8.17 -27.11
N GLU A 136 27.99 -8.15 -27.76
CA GLU A 136 28.86 -9.32 -27.92
C GLU A 136 29.37 -9.82 -26.56
N GLU A 137 29.79 -8.91 -25.67
CA GLU A 137 30.17 -9.25 -24.28
C GLU A 137 29.03 -9.95 -23.52
N ILE A 138 27.82 -9.38 -23.56
CA ILE A 138 26.64 -9.99 -22.91
C ILE A 138 26.31 -11.36 -23.53
N GLU A 139 26.42 -11.49 -24.85
CA GLU A 139 26.17 -12.76 -25.53
C GLU A 139 27.20 -13.83 -25.12
N GLU A 140 28.48 -13.46 -25.02
CA GLU A 140 29.54 -14.35 -24.54
C GLU A 140 29.31 -14.78 -23.09
N GLU A 141 28.94 -13.86 -22.19
CA GLU A 141 28.59 -14.19 -20.81
C GLU A 141 27.42 -15.19 -20.73
N LEU A 142 26.39 -14.99 -21.54
CA LEU A 142 25.23 -15.89 -21.62
C LEU A 142 25.63 -17.27 -22.17
N LYS A 143 26.44 -17.31 -23.23
CA LYS A 143 26.97 -18.54 -23.85
C LYS A 143 27.88 -19.32 -22.91
N ARG A 144 28.62 -18.63 -22.03
CA ARG A 144 29.47 -19.24 -21.00
C ARG A 144 28.71 -20.14 -20.02
N GLY A 145 27.37 -20.12 -20.05
CA GLY A 145 26.53 -21.15 -19.44
C GLY A 145 26.46 -21.11 -17.92
N ARG A 146 27.17 -20.16 -17.28
CA ARG A 146 27.18 -19.97 -15.82
C ARG A 146 25.76 -19.76 -15.27
N GLY A 147 24.92 -19.03 -16.00
CA GLY A 147 23.50 -18.87 -15.68
C GLY A 147 22.69 -20.16 -15.82
N LYS A 148 22.82 -20.89 -16.93
CA LYS A 148 22.08 -22.14 -17.18
C LYS A 148 22.42 -23.24 -16.16
N GLY A 149 23.71 -23.40 -15.84
CA GLY A 149 24.16 -24.32 -14.81
C GLY A 149 23.58 -23.98 -13.44
N LYS A 150 23.61 -22.69 -13.07
CA LYS A 150 23.05 -22.25 -11.79
C LYS A 150 21.53 -22.43 -11.71
N ILE A 151 20.82 -22.15 -12.80
CA ILE A 151 19.37 -22.36 -12.88
C ILE A 151 19.04 -23.84 -12.70
N ASN A 152 19.80 -24.75 -13.31
CA ASN A 152 19.60 -26.18 -13.14
C ASN A 152 19.88 -26.66 -11.70
N GLU A 153 20.93 -26.14 -11.05
CA GLU A 153 21.19 -26.40 -9.63
C GLU A 153 20.03 -25.94 -8.74
N LEU A 154 19.51 -24.73 -9.00
CA LEU A 154 18.37 -24.20 -8.25
C LEU A 154 17.10 -25.01 -8.48
N TRP A 155 16.83 -25.45 -9.72
CA TRP A 155 15.73 -26.38 -10.01
C TRP A 155 15.86 -27.70 -9.28
N ALA A 156 17.07 -28.27 -9.23
CA ALA A 156 17.33 -29.49 -8.46
C ALA A 156 17.12 -29.28 -6.96
N LEU A 157 17.55 -28.14 -6.42
CA LEU A 157 17.38 -27.79 -5.01
C LEU A 157 15.90 -27.57 -4.65
N VAL A 158 15.14 -26.86 -5.49
CA VAL A 158 13.69 -26.68 -5.33
C VAL A 158 12.97 -28.04 -5.40
N GLY A 159 13.36 -28.90 -6.35
CA GLY A 159 12.85 -30.27 -6.44
C GLY A 159 13.13 -31.08 -5.18
N ALA A 160 14.34 -30.98 -4.63
CA ALA A 160 14.74 -31.65 -3.39
C ALA A 160 13.96 -31.15 -2.17
N ILE A 161 13.73 -29.84 -2.05
CA ILE A 161 12.90 -29.25 -0.98
C ILE A 161 11.45 -29.73 -1.08
N ASN A 162 10.88 -29.72 -2.28
CA ASN A 162 9.52 -30.21 -2.49
C ASN A 162 9.39 -31.69 -2.13
N ALA A 163 10.34 -32.53 -2.55
CA ALA A 163 10.37 -33.95 -2.19
C ALA A 163 10.63 -34.19 -0.68
N ALA A 164 11.42 -33.35 -0.02
CA ALA A 164 11.61 -33.41 1.44
C ALA A 164 10.34 -33.02 2.19
N LYS A 165 9.63 -31.97 1.73
CA LYS A 165 8.33 -31.57 2.26
C LYS A 165 7.30 -32.68 2.08
N GLU A 166 7.22 -33.26 0.89
CA GLU A 166 6.27 -34.34 0.59
C GLU A 166 6.55 -35.59 1.43
N ARG A 167 7.82 -35.94 1.68
CA ARG A 167 8.20 -37.03 2.59
C ARG A 167 7.88 -36.73 4.05
N ALA A 168 8.05 -35.49 4.49
CA ALA A 168 7.66 -35.07 5.84
C ALA A 168 6.13 -35.11 6.04
N THR A 169 5.34 -34.93 4.97
CA THR A 169 3.87 -34.99 5.02
C THR A 169 3.27 -36.35 4.66
N GLY A 170 3.98 -37.22 3.95
CA GLY A 170 3.44 -38.45 3.33
C GLY A 170 3.72 -39.74 4.10
N GLY A 171 4.52 -39.71 5.17
CA GLY A 171 4.93 -40.88 5.95
C GLY A 171 4.14 -41.07 7.25
N GLY A 172 2.82 -41.30 7.19
CA GLY A 172 2.08 -41.73 8.37
C GLY A 172 0.63 -41.27 8.42
N SER A 173 -0.29 -42.22 8.18
CA SER A 173 -1.69 -42.13 8.57
C SER A 173 -1.83 -41.68 10.03
N ASN A 174 -2.79 -40.78 10.29
CA ASN A 174 -3.34 -40.42 11.61
C ASN A 174 -2.66 -39.37 12.51
N SER A 175 -1.83 -38.46 11.99
CA SER A 175 -1.67 -37.15 12.65
C SER A 175 -2.31 -36.07 11.78
N SER A 176 -3.62 -35.90 11.96
CA SER A 176 -4.28 -34.62 11.76
C SER A 176 -3.35 -33.54 12.29
N GLY A 177 -2.77 -32.75 11.38
CA GLY A 177 -1.73 -31.79 11.67
C GLY A 177 -2.09 -30.93 12.86
N GLU A 178 -1.57 -31.33 14.02
CA GLU A 178 -1.39 -30.46 15.14
C GLU A 178 -0.26 -29.53 14.70
N TRP A 179 -0.66 -28.50 13.93
CA TRP A 179 -0.01 -27.22 14.05
C TRP A 179 0.08 -26.99 15.54
N VAL A 180 1.27 -27.22 16.09
CA VAL A 180 1.65 -26.80 17.44
C VAL A 180 0.99 -25.45 17.60
N VAL A 181 0.05 -25.37 18.54
CA VAL A 181 -0.70 -24.16 18.87
C VAL A 181 0.31 -23.02 18.88
N VAL A 182 0.39 -22.30 17.77
CA VAL A 182 1.21 -21.10 17.68
C VAL A 182 0.45 -20.16 18.57
N ASP A 183 1.09 -19.75 19.67
CA ASP A 183 0.51 -18.81 20.61
C ASP A 183 -0.07 -17.64 19.82
N GLU A 184 -1.40 -17.60 19.70
CA GLU A 184 -2.12 -16.62 18.87
C GLU A 184 -1.81 -15.21 19.37
N GLU A 185 -1.57 -15.08 20.67
CA GLU A 185 -1.15 -13.85 21.31
C GLU A 185 0.28 -13.48 20.88
N GLY A 186 1.23 -14.41 20.94
CA GLY A 186 2.58 -14.22 20.42
C GLY A 186 2.63 -13.86 18.92
N LEU A 187 1.79 -14.51 18.10
CA LEU A 187 1.69 -14.20 16.67
C LEU A 187 1.11 -12.81 16.43
N SER A 188 0.10 -12.42 17.21
CA SER A 188 -0.49 -11.08 17.13
C SER A 188 0.51 -9.97 17.52
N GLN A 189 1.36 -10.22 18.53
CA GLN A 189 2.42 -9.31 18.92
C GLN A 189 3.48 -9.19 17.84
N ILE A 190 3.93 -10.31 17.26
CA ILE A 190 4.88 -10.31 16.14
C ILE A 190 4.28 -9.56 14.93
N ALA A 191 3.01 -9.81 14.61
CA ALA A 191 2.32 -9.11 13.52
C ALA A 191 2.23 -7.60 13.80
N GLY A 192 1.96 -7.20 15.04
CA GLY A 192 1.97 -5.81 15.48
C GLY A 192 3.34 -5.15 15.27
N VAL A 193 4.40 -5.75 15.81
CA VAL A 193 5.78 -5.28 15.66
C VAL A 193 6.19 -5.20 14.19
N LEU A 194 5.87 -6.21 13.38
CA LEU A 194 6.15 -6.21 11.94
C LEU A 194 5.38 -5.10 11.21
N SER A 195 4.13 -4.81 11.62
CA SER A 195 3.34 -3.73 11.03
C SER A 195 3.93 -2.35 11.34
N GLU A 196 4.42 -2.14 12.56
CA GLU A 196 5.10 -0.91 12.97
C GLU A 196 6.44 -0.75 12.25
N GLN A 197 7.22 -1.82 12.15
CA GLN A 197 8.46 -1.84 11.38
C GLN A 197 8.19 -1.54 9.89
N GLN A 198 7.15 -2.13 9.30
CA GLN A 198 6.75 -1.85 7.94
C GLN A 198 6.35 -0.38 7.75
N ALA A 199 5.62 0.21 8.69
CA ALA A 199 5.28 1.63 8.67
C ALA A 199 6.54 2.52 8.77
N GLY A 200 7.48 2.15 9.64
CA GLY A 200 8.79 2.81 9.77
C GLY A 200 9.60 2.74 8.49
N LEU A 201 9.69 1.57 7.85
CA LEU A 201 10.38 1.38 6.58
C LEU A 201 9.72 2.15 5.43
N ILE A 202 8.39 2.22 5.38
CA ILE A 202 7.67 3.05 4.39
C ILE A 202 8.03 4.52 4.59
N HIS A 203 8.09 4.99 5.83
CA HIS A 203 8.45 6.37 6.13
C HIS A 203 9.91 6.69 5.76
N LEU A 204 10.85 5.81 6.11
CA LEU A 204 12.26 5.95 5.74
C LEU A 204 12.43 5.93 4.22
N THR A 205 11.74 5.03 3.52
CA THR A 205 11.77 4.97 2.05
C THR A 205 11.24 6.27 1.44
N LYS A 206 10.16 6.86 1.98
CA LYS A 206 9.65 8.16 1.53
C LYS A 206 10.65 9.29 1.75
N ILE A 207 11.33 9.33 2.91
CA ILE A 207 12.37 10.32 3.19
C ILE A 207 13.53 10.15 2.21
N LEU A 208 13.99 8.92 2.00
CA LEU A 208 15.09 8.61 1.09
C LEU A 208 14.73 9.01 -0.34
N GLN A 209 13.52 8.69 -0.81
CA GLN A 209 13.01 9.13 -2.11
C GLN A 209 12.97 10.66 -2.24
N LYS A 210 12.55 11.37 -1.18
CA LYS A 210 12.58 12.83 -1.16
C LYS A 210 14.02 13.34 -1.22
N ALA A 211 14.92 12.78 -0.42
CA ALA A 211 16.33 13.16 -0.39
C ALA A 211 17.03 12.91 -1.73
N ILE A 212 16.73 11.82 -2.43
CA ILE A 212 17.24 11.56 -3.79
C ILE A 212 16.72 12.63 -4.76
N LYS A 213 15.42 12.95 -4.71
CA LYS A 213 14.85 14.01 -5.56
C LYS A 213 15.50 15.37 -5.27
N ASP A 214 15.63 15.74 -4.01
CA ASP A 214 16.24 16.99 -3.57
C ASP A 214 17.73 17.04 -3.98
N LEU A 215 18.46 15.93 -3.85
CA LEU A 215 19.85 15.80 -4.29
C LEU A 215 19.96 15.92 -5.82
N ASN A 216 19.05 15.30 -6.58
CA ASN A 216 19.02 15.44 -8.04
C ASN A 216 18.73 16.89 -8.48
N VAL A 217 17.94 17.64 -7.71
CA VAL A 217 17.73 19.08 -7.91
C VAL A 217 18.99 19.87 -7.59
N ILE A 218 19.66 19.60 -6.46
CA ILE A 218 20.90 20.28 -6.05
C ILE A 218 22.05 20.00 -7.02
N MET A 219 22.15 18.77 -7.53
CA MET A 219 23.13 18.38 -8.55
C MET A 219 22.80 18.92 -9.95
N GLY A 220 21.72 19.68 -10.12
CA GLY A 220 21.32 20.25 -11.42
C GLY A 220 20.88 19.23 -12.45
N ARG A 221 20.61 17.97 -12.04
CA ARG A 221 20.09 16.90 -12.90
C ARG A 221 18.58 16.98 -13.12
N GLY A 222 17.89 17.84 -12.39
CA GLY A 222 16.46 18.11 -12.58
C GLY A 222 16.20 18.89 -13.86
N SER A 223 16.24 18.22 -15.02
CA SER A 223 15.68 18.61 -16.36
C SER A 223 16.60 18.33 -17.57
N SER A 224 17.72 17.61 -17.44
CA SER A 224 18.47 17.20 -18.63
C SER A 224 18.03 15.81 -19.08
N ALA A 225 17.57 15.73 -20.34
CA ALA A 225 16.96 14.58 -21.02
C ALA A 225 17.89 13.36 -21.23
N ALA A 226 18.85 13.12 -20.33
CA ALA A 226 19.89 12.11 -20.46
C ALA A 226 19.77 10.94 -19.46
N ASP A 227 18.72 10.90 -18.64
CA ASP A 227 18.62 9.96 -17.49
C ASP A 227 17.66 8.78 -17.71
N GLU A 228 17.28 8.46 -18.96
CA GLU A 228 16.51 7.24 -19.28
C GLU A 228 17.32 5.94 -19.05
N VAL A 229 18.61 6.00 -18.73
CA VAL A 229 19.51 4.83 -18.66
C VAL A 229 19.65 4.24 -17.25
N TYR A 230 19.18 4.94 -16.19
CA TYR A 230 19.26 4.44 -14.81
C TYR A 230 17.93 4.59 -14.05
N GLU A 231 16.80 4.34 -14.71
CA GLU A 231 15.64 3.84 -13.97
C GLU A 231 15.96 2.42 -13.49
N VAL A 232 16.64 2.32 -12.33
CA VAL A 232 16.53 1.11 -11.51
C VAL A 232 15.05 0.89 -11.30
N ASP A 233 14.56 -0.21 -11.84
CA ASP A 233 13.19 -0.62 -12.02
C ASP A 233 12.33 -0.22 -10.80
N ARG A 234 11.67 0.94 -10.89
CA ARG A 234 10.95 1.56 -9.77
C ARG A 234 9.81 0.67 -9.26
N ASP A 235 9.37 -0.25 -10.09
CA ASP A 235 8.34 -1.24 -9.81
C ASP A 235 8.89 -2.50 -9.11
N GLU A 236 10.18 -2.84 -9.21
CA GLU A 236 10.77 -4.02 -8.53
C GLU A 236 10.80 -3.87 -7.00
N LEU A 237 11.05 -2.66 -6.50
CA LEU A 237 11.05 -2.37 -5.07
C LEU A 237 9.64 -2.53 -4.44
N TRP A 238 8.60 -2.27 -5.22
CA TRP A 238 7.21 -2.41 -4.78
C TRP A 238 6.66 -3.82 -5.08
N SER A 239 7.14 -4.50 -6.13
CA SER A 239 6.75 -5.87 -6.45
C SER A 239 7.26 -6.86 -5.39
N SER A 240 8.49 -6.63 -4.88
CA SER A 240 9.13 -7.48 -3.87
C SER A 240 8.39 -7.47 -2.52
N THR A 241 7.63 -6.42 -2.22
CA THR A 241 6.80 -6.34 -1.00
C THR A 241 5.34 -6.73 -1.25
N SER A 242 4.86 -6.68 -2.50
CA SER A 242 3.54 -7.14 -2.91
C SER A 242 3.42 -8.68 -2.90
N THR A 243 4.48 -9.38 -3.25
CA THR A 243 4.52 -10.86 -3.28
C THR A 243 4.29 -11.50 -1.91
N LEU A 244 4.75 -10.86 -0.82
CA LEU A 244 4.50 -11.31 0.55
C LEU A 244 3.04 -11.13 1.01
N ARG A 245 2.32 -10.16 0.42
CA ARG A 245 0.91 -9.91 0.76
C ARG A 245 -0.04 -10.88 0.05
N ALA A 246 0.35 -11.38 -1.13
CA ALA A 246 -0.44 -12.34 -1.89
C ALA A 246 -0.33 -13.79 -1.36
N SER A 247 0.77 -14.13 -0.70
CA SER A 247 0.99 -15.46 -0.12
C SER A 247 0.36 -15.64 1.27
N ALA A 248 0.11 -14.56 2.01
CA ALA A 248 -0.55 -14.60 3.32
C ALA A 248 -2.09 -14.71 3.26
N LEU A 249 -2.70 -14.68 2.07
CA LEU A 249 -4.16 -14.76 1.85
C LEU A 249 -4.58 -16.01 1.07
N ARG A 250 -3.77 -17.07 1.05
CA ARG A 250 -4.16 -18.39 0.54
C ARG A 250 -4.17 -19.44 1.64
#